data_AF-A0AAQ0KE30-F1
#
_entry.id   AF-A0AAQ0KE30-F1
#
_cell.length_a   1.000
_cell.length_b   1.000
_cell.length_c   1.000
_cell.angle_alpha   90.00
_cell.angle_beta   90.00
_cell.angle_gamma   90.00
#
_symmetry.space_group_name_H-M   'P 1'
#
loop_
_entity.id
_entity.type
_entity.pdbx_description
1 polymer ?
#
loop_
_entity_poly.entity_id
_entity_poly.type
_entity_poly.pdbx_seq_one_letter_code
_entity_poly.pdbx_strand_id
1 'polypeptide(L)'
;MGMSINTNLSALNTYRNLNSTQNDLSKSLEKLSTGLRINRAADDASGLTISEGLKSQVGGLTVAARNAQDGISVVQTAEGGLTETHSILQRMRDLAVQAGNDSNNATSRDAIKTEVGQLQKELGRIASSTNFNGTSLLNNNSTLKFQVGANAGADSQIAVDLSGANVQNIVDNLQGGTTGTGTGFAIADVSKLAGAASFKVTNGGEETTVTTANLGAAGTFTSVQGYADALKADANFSANFTVTVDKDANGAGTGITVTANNGGTVDVTAPGTGVAAGTANAPVTGGLAFDTADKAQASITLIDQQIAKVSSARSNLGAIQNRFDHAINVTNVAKENLTAAQSRITDVDMAEEMVKYTRDNILSQAGTSMLAQANQSTQGVLSLLR
;
A
#
# COMPACT_ATOMS: atom_id res chain seq x y z
N MET A 1 -8.28 83.46 18.27
CA MET A 1 -8.23 82.85 16.93
C MET A 1 -8.67 83.92 15.95
N GLY A 2 -7.77 84.40 15.09
CA GLY A 2 -8.09 85.42 14.09
C GLY A 2 -9.08 84.86 13.07
N MET A 3 -10.16 85.57 12.81
CA MET A 3 -11.20 85.19 11.86
C MET A 3 -10.65 85.29 10.43
N SER A 4 -10.23 84.18 9.84
CA SER A 4 -9.83 84.10 8.42
C SER A 4 -11.05 83.79 7.55
N ILE A 5 -11.35 84.65 6.57
CA ILE A 5 -12.54 84.53 5.72
C ILE A 5 -12.32 83.52 4.57
N ASN A 6 -11.08 83.38 4.08
CA ASN A 6 -10.78 82.60 2.88
C ASN A 6 -10.49 81.12 3.13
N THR A 7 -10.11 80.76 4.36
CA THR A 7 -9.80 79.36 4.73
C THR A 7 -10.56 79.00 5.99
N ASN A 8 -11.34 77.92 5.90
CA ASN A 8 -12.13 77.39 7.01
C ASN A 8 -11.45 76.10 7.53
N LEU A 9 -10.53 76.28 8.48
CA LEU A 9 -9.78 75.17 9.07
C LEU A 9 -10.69 74.17 9.80
N SER A 10 -11.77 74.65 10.41
CA SER A 10 -12.77 73.81 11.09
C SER A 10 -13.49 72.91 10.10
N ALA A 11 -13.98 73.44 8.98
CA ALA A 11 -14.61 72.64 7.93
C ALA A 11 -13.62 71.64 7.30
N LEU A 12 -12.36 72.05 7.09
CA LEU A 12 -11.34 71.18 6.50
C LEU A 12 -10.89 70.06 7.44
N ASN A 13 -10.90 70.30 8.75
CA ASN A 13 -10.71 69.26 9.76
C ASN A 13 -11.92 68.30 9.82
N THR A 14 -13.14 68.83 9.85
CA THR A 14 -14.37 68.02 9.82
C THR A 14 -14.46 67.16 8.56
N TYR A 15 -14.10 67.69 7.39
CA TYR A 15 -14.08 66.94 6.13
C TYR A 15 -13.06 65.79 6.14
N ARG A 16 -11.84 66.02 6.68
CA ARG A 16 -10.83 64.96 6.83
C ARG A 16 -11.32 63.83 7.74
N ASN A 17 -11.92 64.17 8.88
CA ASN A 17 -12.49 63.17 9.80
C ASN A 17 -13.68 62.45 9.18
N LEU A 18 -14.59 63.16 8.51
CA LEU A 18 -15.72 62.56 7.78
C LEU A 18 -15.26 61.59 6.69
N ASN A 19 -14.22 61.95 5.92
CA ASN A 19 -13.65 61.06 4.91
C ASN A 19 -13.03 59.80 5.52
N SER A 20 -12.36 59.93 6.68
CA SER A 20 -11.86 58.76 7.42
C SER A 20 -13.00 57.85 7.87
N THR A 21 -14.03 58.42 8.51
CA THR A 21 -15.22 57.68 8.96
C THR A 21 -15.95 57.01 7.80
N GLN A 22 -16.06 57.67 6.65
CA GLN A 22 -16.70 57.10 5.47
C GLN A 22 -15.92 55.89 4.93
N ASN A 23 -14.58 55.94 4.97
CA ASN A 23 -13.73 54.81 4.59
C ASN A 23 -13.88 53.63 5.57
N ASP A 24 -13.95 53.91 6.88
CA ASP A 24 -14.11 52.86 7.90
C ASP A 24 -15.52 52.23 7.86
N LEU A 25 -16.55 53.02 7.53
CA LEU A 25 -17.90 52.53 7.26
C LEU A 25 -17.91 51.58 6.05
N SER A 26 -17.26 51.96 4.94
CA SER A 26 -17.14 51.11 3.75
C SER A 26 -16.39 49.81 4.03
N LYS A 27 -15.32 49.84 4.82
CA LYS A 27 -14.61 48.63 5.25
C LYS A 27 -15.45 47.74 6.14
N SER A 28 -16.19 48.31 7.10
CA SER A 28 -17.07 47.54 7.99
C SER A 28 -18.20 46.87 7.19
N LEU A 29 -18.75 47.55 6.18
CA LEU A 29 -19.72 46.96 5.25
C LEU A 29 -19.13 45.79 4.46
N GLU A 30 -17.89 45.91 3.98
CA GLU A 30 -17.20 44.84 3.26
C GLU A 30 -16.99 43.61 4.16
N LYS A 31 -16.58 43.82 5.42
CA LYS A 31 -16.39 42.75 6.41
C LYS A 31 -17.71 42.09 6.82
N LEU A 32 -18.76 42.88 7.07
CA LEU A 32 -20.09 42.36 7.39
C LEU A 32 -20.71 41.59 6.22
N SER A 33 -20.47 42.03 4.98
CA SER A 33 -20.98 41.35 3.80
C SER A 33 -20.26 40.04 3.50
N THR A 34 -18.97 39.95 3.79
CA THR A 34 -18.15 38.75 3.51
C THR A 34 -18.09 37.80 4.70
N GLY A 35 -18.37 38.27 5.91
CA GLY A 35 -18.14 37.55 7.16
C GLY A 35 -16.66 37.38 7.51
N LEU A 36 -15.76 38.01 6.74
CA LEU A 36 -14.31 37.88 6.90
C LEU A 36 -13.72 39.19 7.44
N ARG A 37 -12.88 39.07 8.45
CA ARG A 37 -12.06 40.14 9.01
C ARG A 37 -10.93 40.53 8.06
N ILE A 38 -10.38 39.56 7.32
CA ILE A 38 -9.28 39.73 6.35
C ILE A 38 -9.85 39.45 4.97
N ASN A 39 -10.21 40.50 4.22
CA ASN A 39 -10.70 40.36 2.85
C ASN A 39 -9.65 40.78 1.81
N ARG A 40 -8.74 41.68 2.19
CA ARG A 40 -7.64 42.14 1.33
C ARG A 40 -6.31 41.95 2.04
N ALA A 41 -5.22 41.82 1.26
CA ALA A 41 -3.86 41.78 1.81
C ALA A 41 -3.48 43.04 2.62
N ALA A 42 -4.17 44.16 2.39
CA ALA A 42 -3.99 45.40 3.14
C ALA A 42 -4.59 45.36 4.56
N ASP A 43 -5.51 44.43 4.87
CA ASP A 43 -6.13 44.33 6.19
C ASP A 43 -5.18 43.63 7.18
N ASP A 44 -4.55 42.53 6.76
CA ASP A 44 -3.49 41.82 7.50
C ASP A 44 -2.72 40.87 6.56
N ALA A 45 -1.53 41.28 6.11
CA ALA A 45 -0.71 40.49 5.19
C ALA A 45 -0.19 39.17 5.80
N SER A 46 0.10 39.18 7.11
CA SER A 46 0.63 37.99 7.80
C SER A 46 -0.51 37.00 8.09
N GLY A 47 -1.65 37.50 8.57
CA GLY A 47 -2.86 36.72 8.78
C GLY A 47 -3.37 36.08 7.48
N LEU A 48 -3.35 36.82 6.37
CA LEU A 48 -3.71 36.27 5.06
C LEU A 48 -2.81 35.11 4.65
N THR A 49 -1.48 35.27 4.77
CA THR A 49 -0.52 34.22 4.38
C THR A 49 -0.69 32.94 5.21
N ILE A 50 -0.88 33.07 6.53
CA ILE A 50 -1.14 31.92 7.40
C ILE A 50 -2.48 31.27 7.04
N SER A 51 -3.52 32.07 6.79
CA SER A 51 -4.85 31.55 6.44
C SER A 51 -4.88 30.79 5.11
N GLU A 52 -4.15 31.25 4.09
CA GLU A 52 -4.03 30.54 2.81
C GLU A 52 -3.24 29.24 2.97
N GLY A 53 -2.20 29.22 3.82
CA GLY A 53 -1.50 28.00 4.21
C GLY A 53 -2.40 26.99 4.91
N LEU A 54 -3.18 27.43 5.90
CA LEU A 54 -4.15 26.59 6.62
C LEU A 54 -5.25 26.07 5.68
N LYS A 55 -5.77 26.92 4.79
CA LYS A 55 -6.77 26.55 3.78
C LYS A 55 -6.23 25.49 2.82
N SER A 56 -4.98 25.63 2.37
CA SER A 56 -4.28 24.62 1.57
C SER A 56 -4.19 23.28 2.31
N GLN A 57 -3.80 23.31 3.59
CA GLN A 57 -3.73 22.10 4.42
C GLN A 57 -5.10 21.45 4.64
N VAL A 58 -6.15 22.23 4.94
CA VAL A 58 -7.53 21.74 5.09
C VAL A 58 -8.03 21.09 3.79
N GLY A 59 -7.73 21.69 2.64
CA GLY A 59 -8.01 21.12 1.33
C GLY A 59 -7.26 19.80 1.11
N GLY A 60 -5.96 19.77 1.41
CA GLY A 60 -5.11 18.59 1.34
C GLY A 60 -5.61 17.46 2.23
N LEU A 61 -5.96 17.73 3.49
CA LEU A 61 -6.53 16.78 4.44
C LEU A 61 -7.89 16.24 3.98
N THR A 62 -8.70 17.07 3.33
CA THR A 62 -10.00 16.61 2.77
C THR A 62 -9.81 15.60 1.65
N VAL A 63 -8.84 15.83 0.76
CA VAL A 63 -8.50 14.88 -0.31
C VAL A 63 -7.82 13.63 0.28
N ALA A 64 -6.95 13.79 1.27
CA ALA A 64 -6.31 12.69 1.96
C ALA A 64 -7.31 11.74 2.64
N ALA A 65 -8.35 12.26 3.29
CA ALA A 65 -9.42 11.44 3.87
C ALA A 65 -10.15 10.62 2.79
N ARG A 66 -10.41 11.20 1.62
CA ARG A 66 -10.99 10.48 0.48
C ARG A 66 -10.04 9.41 -0.06
N ASN A 67 -8.76 9.73 -0.23
CA ASN A 67 -7.75 8.76 -0.67
C ASN A 67 -7.63 7.58 0.31
N ALA A 68 -7.77 7.82 1.61
CA ALA A 68 -7.79 6.77 2.62
C ALA A 68 -9.02 5.86 2.48
N GLN A 69 -10.21 6.43 2.18
CA GLN A 69 -11.43 5.67 1.88
C GLN A 69 -11.29 4.84 0.59
N ASP A 70 -10.66 5.40 -0.45
CA ASP A 70 -10.34 4.67 -1.67
C ASP A 70 -9.36 3.52 -1.36
N GLY A 71 -8.38 3.75 -0.49
CA GLY A 71 -7.48 2.73 0.04
C GLY A 71 -8.22 1.59 0.75
N ILE A 72 -9.19 1.90 1.62
CA ILE A 72 -10.05 0.89 2.25
C ILE A 72 -10.81 0.09 1.20
N SER A 73 -11.38 0.75 0.18
CA SER A 73 -12.13 0.10 -0.90
C SER A 73 -11.26 -0.88 -1.71
N VAL A 74 -10.01 -0.52 -1.98
CA VAL A 74 -9.01 -1.38 -2.62
C VAL A 74 -8.71 -2.60 -1.75
N VAL A 75 -8.47 -2.39 -0.45
CA VAL A 75 -8.16 -3.47 0.48
C VAL A 75 -9.36 -4.42 0.64
N GLN A 76 -10.59 -3.91 0.71
CA GLN A 76 -11.81 -4.73 0.75
C GLN A 76 -12.00 -5.56 -0.52
N THR A 77 -11.70 -4.99 -1.69
CA THR A 77 -11.76 -5.71 -2.97
C THR A 77 -10.74 -6.85 -3.00
N ALA A 78 -9.51 -6.62 -2.54
CA ALA A 78 -8.49 -7.66 -2.41
C ALA A 78 -8.90 -8.75 -1.39
N GLU A 79 -9.41 -8.35 -0.22
CA GLU A 79 -9.86 -9.27 0.85
C GLU A 79 -11.03 -10.16 0.39
N GLY A 80 -11.96 -9.64 -0.42
CA GLY A 80 -13.03 -10.44 -1.03
C GLY A 80 -12.47 -11.55 -1.92
N GLY A 81 -11.51 -11.23 -2.79
CA GLY A 81 -10.83 -12.21 -3.63
C GLY A 81 -10.04 -13.25 -2.82
N LEU A 82 -9.38 -12.83 -1.74
CA LEU A 82 -8.66 -13.74 -0.84
C LEU A 82 -9.60 -14.63 -0.01
N THR A 83 -10.81 -14.17 0.30
CA THR A 83 -11.83 -14.96 1.00
C THR A 83 -12.28 -16.14 0.13
N GLU A 84 -12.58 -15.90 -1.15
CA GLU A 84 -12.89 -16.97 -2.09
C GLU A 84 -11.69 -17.90 -2.34
N THR A 85 -10.49 -17.33 -2.46
CA THR A 85 -9.24 -18.11 -2.56
C THR A 85 -9.09 -19.06 -1.36
N HIS A 86 -9.38 -18.59 -0.14
CA HIS A 86 -9.31 -19.41 1.06
C HIS A 86 -10.33 -20.55 1.05
N SER A 87 -11.58 -20.29 0.66
CA SER A 87 -12.63 -21.31 0.52
C SER A 87 -12.26 -22.38 -0.52
N ILE A 88 -11.68 -21.97 -1.65
CA ILE A 88 -11.22 -22.90 -2.68
C ILE A 88 -10.05 -23.75 -2.17
N LEU A 89 -9.08 -23.16 -1.47
CA LEU A 89 -7.96 -23.92 -0.89
C LEU A 89 -8.42 -24.91 0.19
N GLN A 90 -9.42 -24.57 1.00
CA GLN A 90 -10.03 -25.51 1.94
C GLN A 90 -10.70 -26.67 1.20
N ARG A 91 -11.46 -26.40 0.14
CA ARG A 91 -12.04 -27.45 -0.71
C ARG A 91 -10.97 -28.34 -1.35
N MET A 92 -9.87 -27.75 -1.82
CA MET A 92 -8.72 -28.50 -2.34
C MET A 92 -8.07 -29.37 -1.27
N ARG A 93 -8.00 -28.90 -0.02
CA ARG A 93 -7.52 -29.68 1.13
C ARG A 93 -8.42 -30.88 1.40
N ASP A 94 -9.73 -30.70 1.42
CA ASP A 94 -10.68 -31.80 1.64
C ASP A 94 -10.54 -32.90 0.58
N LEU A 95 -10.40 -32.48 -0.69
CA LEU A 95 -10.14 -33.39 -1.81
C LEU A 95 -8.78 -34.09 -1.67
N ALA A 96 -7.75 -33.39 -1.20
CA ALA A 96 -6.44 -33.98 -0.94
C ALA A 96 -6.48 -35.02 0.20
N VAL A 97 -7.25 -34.76 1.27
CA VAL A 97 -7.49 -35.72 2.35
C VAL A 97 -8.26 -36.94 1.83
N GLN A 98 -9.27 -36.74 0.99
CA GLN A 98 -10.00 -37.84 0.35
C GLN A 98 -9.11 -38.68 -0.58
N ALA A 99 -8.20 -38.04 -1.33
CA ALA A 99 -7.21 -38.72 -2.16
C ALA A 99 -6.13 -39.44 -1.33
N GLY A 100 -5.92 -39.05 -0.08
CA GLY A 100 -4.98 -39.71 0.84
C GLY A 100 -5.42 -41.10 1.31
N ASN A 101 -6.68 -41.49 1.11
CA ASN A 101 -7.17 -42.80 1.55
C ASN A 101 -6.81 -43.91 0.56
N ASP A 102 -6.18 -44.99 1.05
CA ASP A 102 -5.78 -46.16 0.26
C ASP A 102 -6.97 -47.02 -0.21
N SER A 103 -8.17 -46.85 0.37
CA SER A 103 -9.38 -47.49 -0.17
C SER A 103 -9.81 -46.92 -1.53
N ASN A 104 -9.19 -45.82 -1.97
CA ASN A 104 -9.54 -45.12 -3.19
C ASN A 104 -8.75 -45.67 -4.41
N ASN A 105 -9.46 -46.04 -5.48
CA ASN A 105 -8.85 -46.58 -6.70
C ASN A 105 -8.27 -45.47 -7.61
N ALA A 106 -7.51 -45.87 -8.63
CA ALA A 106 -6.84 -44.93 -9.54
C ALA A 106 -7.83 -44.01 -10.30
N THR A 107 -8.98 -44.52 -10.73
CA THR A 107 -10.01 -43.74 -11.43
C THR A 107 -10.60 -42.65 -10.53
N SER A 108 -10.87 -42.97 -9.27
CA SER A 108 -11.39 -42.00 -8.30
C SER A 108 -10.35 -40.95 -7.92
N ARG A 109 -9.06 -41.32 -7.86
CA ARG A 109 -7.96 -40.35 -7.69
C ARG A 109 -7.80 -39.43 -8.90
N ASP A 110 -8.03 -39.93 -10.12
CA ASP A 110 -8.01 -39.13 -11.36
C ASP A 110 -9.21 -38.15 -11.45
N ALA A 111 -10.39 -38.56 -10.97
CA ALA A 111 -11.54 -37.68 -10.84
C ALA A 111 -11.27 -36.52 -9.85
N ILE A 112 -10.66 -36.82 -8.70
CA ILE A 112 -10.24 -35.80 -7.73
C ILE A 112 -9.21 -34.84 -8.36
N LYS A 113 -8.22 -35.38 -9.09
CA LYS A 113 -7.22 -34.57 -9.80
C LYS A 113 -7.87 -33.61 -10.80
N THR A 114 -8.90 -34.07 -11.52
CA THR A 114 -9.65 -33.24 -12.46
C THR A 114 -10.40 -32.12 -11.74
N GLU A 115 -11.05 -32.39 -10.62
CA GLU A 115 -11.74 -31.38 -9.80
C GLU A 115 -10.75 -30.35 -9.26
N VAL A 116 -9.63 -30.80 -8.69
CA VAL A 116 -8.55 -29.93 -8.21
C VAL A 116 -7.99 -29.06 -9.35
N GLY A 117 -7.83 -29.60 -10.55
CA GLY A 117 -7.41 -28.84 -11.72
C GLY A 117 -8.39 -27.73 -12.13
N GLN A 118 -9.70 -27.92 -11.94
CA GLN A 118 -10.68 -26.85 -12.15
C GLN A 118 -10.62 -25.78 -11.06
N LEU A 119 -10.43 -26.20 -9.80
CA LEU A 119 -10.22 -25.28 -8.69
C LEU A 119 -8.96 -24.42 -8.89
N GLN A 120 -7.87 -25.01 -9.41
CA GLN A 120 -6.66 -24.27 -9.77
C GLN A 120 -6.90 -23.21 -10.86
N LYS A 121 -7.68 -23.55 -11.90
CA LYS A 121 -8.08 -22.58 -12.93
C LYS A 121 -8.91 -21.46 -12.35
N GLU A 122 -9.80 -21.77 -11.41
CA GLU A 122 -10.62 -20.78 -10.73
C GLU A 122 -9.78 -19.84 -9.85
N LEU A 123 -8.77 -20.37 -9.15
CA LEU A 123 -7.78 -19.53 -8.45
C LEU A 123 -7.04 -18.59 -9.41
N GLY A 124 -6.61 -19.08 -10.58
CA GLY A 124 -5.99 -18.25 -11.62
C GLY A 124 -6.94 -17.20 -12.20
N ARG A 125 -8.24 -17.54 -12.32
CA ARG A 125 -9.29 -16.58 -12.71
C ARG A 125 -9.45 -15.49 -11.65
N ILE A 126 -9.54 -15.83 -10.36
CA ILE A 126 -9.63 -14.85 -9.28
C ILE A 126 -8.41 -13.93 -9.28
N ALA A 127 -7.20 -14.49 -9.42
CA ALA A 127 -5.95 -13.73 -9.49
C ALA A 127 -5.96 -12.70 -10.63
N SER A 128 -6.42 -13.10 -11.81
CA SER A 128 -6.47 -12.23 -13.00
C SER A 128 -7.67 -11.27 -13.03
N SER A 129 -8.83 -11.66 -12.50
CA SER A 129 -10.05 -10.83 -12.52
C SER A 129 -10.11 -9.81 -11.39
N THR A 130 -9.40 -10.02 -10.27
CA THR A 130 -9.41 -9.09 -9.13
C THR A 130 -8.60 -7.85 -9.45
N ASN A 131 -9.32 -6.80 -9.88
CA ASN A 131 -8.76 -5.51 -10.22
C ASN A 131 -9.56 -4.38 -9.55
N PHE A 132 -8.89 -3.26 -9.31
CA PHE A 132 -9.52 -2.02 -8.91
C PHE A 132 -9.03 -0.92 -9.85
N ASN A 133 -9.97 -0.29 -10.57
CA ASN A 133 -9.68 0.77 -11.53
C ASN A 133 -8.56 0.39 -12.54
N GLY A 134 -8.61 -0.85 -13.07
CA GLY A 134 -7.64 -1.35 -14.05
C GLY A 134 -6.29 -1.79 -13.49
N THR A 135 -6.03 -1.61 -12.19
CA THR A 135 -4.84 -2.16 -11.53
C THR A 135 -5.18 -3.50 -10.89
N SER A 136 -4.50 -4.57 -11.29
CA SER A 136 -4.67 -5.89 -10.69
C SER A 136 -4.09 -5.93 -9.27
N LEU A 137 -4.81 -6.56 -8.35
CA LEU A 137 -4.46 -6.56 -6.91
C LEU A 137 -3.79 -7.86 -6.45
N LEU A 138 -4.02 -8.99 -7.15
CA LEU A 138 -3.66 -10.34 -6.67
C LEU A 138 -2.73 -11.12 -7.61
N ASN A 139 -2.25 -10.51 -8.70
CA ASN A 139 -1.39 -11.19 -9.70
C ASN A 139 0.04 -10.64 -9.79
N ASN A 140 0.32 -9.46 -9.21
CA ASN A 140 1.60 -8.78 -9.28
C ASN A 140 2.00 -8.33 -7.86
N ASN A 141 3.29 -8.32 -7.55
CA ASN A 141 3.84 -7.83 -6.28
C ASN A 141 3.80 -6.28 -6.20
N SER A 142 2.66 -5.67 -6.56
CA SER A 142 2.49 -4.23 -6.57
C SER A 142 2.22 -3.71 -5.15
N THR A 143 3.08 -2.81 -4.68
CA THR A 143 2.81 -2.00 -3.49
C THR A 143 2.06 -0.73 -3.93
N LEU A 144 0.81 -0.59 -3.50
CA LEU A 144 0.02 0.61 -3.77
C LEU A 144 0.22 1.63 -2.65
N LYS A 145 0.54 2.88 -2.98
CA LYS A 145 0.78 3.94 -1.99
C LYS A 145 -0.38 4.92 -2.00
N PHE A 146 -1.02 5.11 -0.86
CA PHE A 146 -2.12 6.06 -0.68
C PHE A 146 -1.66 7.23 0.16
N GLN A 147 -1.85 8.44 -0.34
CA GLN A 147 -1.55 9.67 0.37
C GLN A 147 -2.67 9.98 1.36
N VAL A 148 -2.38 9.87 2.66
CA VAL A 148 -3.32 10.07 3.77
C VAL A 148 -3.00 11.31 4.61
N GLY A 149 -2.07 12.15 4.18
CA GLY A 149 -1.77 13.45 4.78
C GLY A 149 -1.61 14.57 3.75
N ALA A 150 -1.53 15.82 4.23
CA ALA A 150 -1.39 17.00 3.36
C ALA A 150 0.06 17.29 2.90
N ASN A 151 1.06 16.65 3.50
CA ASN A 151 2.48 16.92 3.24
C ASN A 151 3.11 15.89 2.29
N ALA A 152 4.14 16.32 1.55
CA ALA A 152 4.95 15.42 0.74
C ALA A 152 5.95 14.66 1.64
N GLY A 153 5.74 13.36 1.84
CA GLY A 153 6.63 12.51 2.64
C GLY A 153 6.10 11.09 2.82
N ALA A 154 7.00 10.14 3.07
CA ALA A 154 6.64 8.73 3.30
C ALA A 154 5.73 8.55 4.52
N ASP A 155 5.88 9.40 5.55
CA ASP A 155 5.06 9.36 6.77
C ASP A 155 3.60 9.76 6.55
N SER A 156 3.32 10.47 5.46
CA SER A 156 1.95 10.83 5.03
C SER A 156 1.36 9.82 4.05
N GLN A 157 2.00 8.66 3.87
CA GLN A 157 1.55 7.60 2.98
C GLN A 157 1.33 6.29 3.73
N ILE A 158 0.26 5.60 3.36
CA ILE A 158 0.06 4.19 3.74
C ILE A 158 0.31 3.34 2.51
N ALA A 159 1.30 2.46 2.62
CA ALA A 159 1.60 1.45 1.62
C ALA A 159 0.73 0.21 1.86
N VAL A 160 -0.05 -0.16 0.86
CA VAL A 160 -0.74 -1.45 0.79
C VAL A 160 0.20 -2.41 0.09
N ASP A 161 0.85 -3.26 0.89
CA ASP A 161 1.73 -4.29 0.37
C ASP A 161 0.94 -5.59 0.10
N LEU A 162 0.80 -5.92 -1.18
CA LEU A 162 0.12 -7.12 -1.68
C LEU A 162 1.11 -8.23 -2.07
N SER A 163 2.41 -8.06 -1.79
CA SER A 163 3.45 -9.05 -2.15
C SER A 163 3.20 -10.45 -1.55
N GLY A 164 2.64 -10.51 -0.33
CA GLY A 164 2.24 -11.75 0.33
C GLY A 164 0.88 -12.30 -0.11
N ALA A 165 0.09 -11.52 -0.86
CA ALA A 165 -1.28 -11.84 -1.30
C ALA A 165 -1.35 -12.38 -2.74
N ASN A 166 -0.20 -12.64 -3.38
CA ASN A 166 -0.14 -13.03 -4.78
C ASN A 166 -0.72 -14.44 -5.00
N VAL A 167 -1.95 -14.49 -5.52
CA VAL A 167 -2.66 -15.74 -5.81
C VAL A 167 -2.09 -16.43 -7.03
N GLN A 168 -1.46 -15.72 -7.96
CA GLN A 168 -0.75 -16.34 -9.08
C GLN A 168 0.44 -17.17 -8.58
N ASN A 169 1.22 -16.65 -7.63
CA ASN A 169 2.29 -17.44 -7.00
C ASN A 169 1.74 -18.69 -6.29
N ILE A 170 0.55 -18.61 -5.68
CA ILE A 170 -0.12 -19.77 -5.08
C ILE A 170 -0.48 -20.80 -6.16
N VAL A 171 -1.07 -20.35 -7.27
CA VAL A 171 -1.42 -21.20 -8.40
C VAL A 171 -0.19 -21.86 -9.01
N ASP A 172 0.90 -21.12 -9.18
CA ASP A 172 2.17 -21.62 -9.70
C ASP A 172 2.75 -22.68 -8.74
N ASN A 173 2.80 -22.39 -7.43
CA ASN A 173 3.22 -23.37 -6.41
C ASN A 173 2.38 -24.66 -6.45
N LEU A 174 1.08 -24.55 -6.67
CA LEU A 174 0.17 -25.71 -6.72
C LEU A 174 0.28 -26.50 -8.04
N GLN A 175 0.61 -25.85 -9.16
CA GLN A 175 0.79 -26.50 -10.47
C GLN A 175 2.21 -27.08 -10.67
N GLY A 176 3.13 -26.86 -9.72
CA GLY A 176 4.54 -27.22 -9.87
C GLY A 176 5.36 -26.19 -10.64
N GLY A 177 4.84 -24.97 -10.78
CA GLY A 177 5.53 -23.81 -11.32
C GLY A 177 6.47 -23.18 -10.30
N THR A 178 7.78 -23.38 -10.53
CA THR A 178 8.89 -22.46 -10.24
C THR A 178 8.88 -21.70 -8.89
N THR A 179 8.84 -22.42 -7.78
CA THR A 179 9.42 -21.92 -6.51
C THR A 179 10.56 -22.81 -6.01
N GLY A 180 11.38 -23.19 -6.98
CA GLY A 180 12.77 -23.57 -6.78
C GLY A 180 13.43 -23.50 -8.14
N THR A 181 14.41 -22.61 -8.32
CA THR A 181 15.42 -22.83 -9.36
C THR A 181 16.30 -23.97 -8.87
N GLY A 182 15.80 -25.19 -9.06
CA GLY A 182 16.61 -26.38 -8.87
C GLY A 182 17.60 -26.48 -10.02
N THR A 183 18.79 -27.00 -9.74
CA THR A 183 19.68 -27.49 -10.80
C THR A 183 19.40 -28.96 -11.00
N GLY A 184 18.98 -29.31 -12.22
CA GLY A 184 18.76 -30.68 -12.64
C GLY A 184 20.08 -31.30 -13.07
N PHE A 185 20.56 -32.30 -12.36
CA PHE A 185 21.75 -33.06 -12.69
C PHE A 185 21.37 -34.40 -13.31
N ALA A 186 21.75 -34.60 -14.57
CA ALA A 186 21.53 -35.87 -15.24
C ALA A 186 22.49 -36.95 -14.71
N ILE A 187 21.96 -38.15 -14.53
CA ILE A 187 22.73 -39.33 -14.12
C ILE A 187 22.63 -40.36 -15.25
N ALA A 188 23.66 -40.42 -16.09
CA ALA A 188 23.68 -41.30 -17.26
C ALA A 188 24.01 -42.76 -16.90
N ASP A 189 24.72 -42.99 -15.79
CA ASP A 189 25.18 -44.32 -15.40
C ASP A 189 25.26 -44.45 -13.88
N VAL A 190 24.30 -45.19 -13.31
CA VAL A 190 24.15 -45.30 -11.84
C VAL A 190 25.35 -46.04 -11.20
N SER A 191 26.05 -46.88 -11.97
CA SER A 191 27.19 -47.66 -11.48
C SER A 191 28.43 -46.82 -11.21
N LYS A 192 28.50 -45.60 -11.77
CA LYS A 192 29.65 -44.70 -11.67
C LYS A 192 29.54 -43.68 -10.52
N LEU A 193 28.44 -43.72 -9.76
CA LEU A 193 28.29 -42.84 -8.60
C LEU A 193 29.14 -43.35 -7.44
N ALA A 194 29.98 -42.47 -6.93
CA ALA A 194 30.91 -42.75 -5.85
C ALA A 194 31.33 -41.47 -5.13
N GLY A 195 31.88 -41.61 -3.93
CA GLY A 195 32.54 -40.53 -3.21
C GLY A 195 31.57 -39.53 -2.56
N ALA A 196 32.15 -38.40 -2.14
CA ALA A 196 31.40 -37.24 -1.65
C ALA A 196 30.92 -36.37 -2.82
N ALA A 197 29.70 -35.84 -2.70
CA ALA A 197 29.16 -34.87 -3.64
C ALA A 197 29.25 -33.45 -3.04
N SER A 198 29.63 -32.46 -3.85
CA SER A 198 29.72 -31.07 -3.45
C SER A 198 28.74 -30.23 -4.25
N PHE A 199 27.83 -29.54 -3.56
CA PHE A 199 26.88 -28.62 -4.15
C PHE A 199 27.22 -27.21 -3.71
N LYS A 200 27.24 -26.27 -4.64
CA LYS A 200 27.45 -24.86 -4.35
C LYS A 200 26.12 -24.13 -4.42
N VAL A 201 25.88 -23.23 -3.48
CA VAL A 201 24.75 -22.30 -3.52
C VAL A 201 25.27 -20.87 -3.52
N THR A 202 24.72 -20.05 -4.42
CA THR A 202 24.95 -18.61 -4.44
C THR A 202 23.69 -17.91 -3.94
N ASN A 203 23.82 -17.15 -2.85
CA ASN A 203 22.73 -16.32 -2.32
C ASN A 203 23.25 -14.89 -2.13
N GLY A 204 22.63 -13.92 -2.82
CA GLY A 204 22.99 -12.50 -2.68
C GLY A 204 24.44 -12.14 -3.05
N GLY A 205 25.15 -12.98 -3.82
CA GLY A 205 26.55 -12.78 -4.22
C GLY A 205 27.59 -13.56 -3.38
N GLU A 206 27.18 -14.19 -2.28
CA GLU A 206 28.03 -15.05 -1.46
C GLU A 206 27.90 -16.52 -1.88
N GLU A 207 29.03 -17.21 -2.09
CA GLU A 207 29.08 -18.63 -2.46
C GLU A 207 29.34 -19.51 -1.24
N THR A 208 28.43 -20.45 -0.97
CA THR A 208 28.61 -21.48 0.06
C THR A 208 28.72 -22.84 -0.61
N THR A 209 29.84 -23.55 -0.41
CA THR A 209 30.02 -24.93 -0.88
C THR A 209 29.70 -25.89 0.27
N VAL A 210 28.80 -26.83 0.01
CA VAL A 210 28.44 -27.89 0.96
C VAL A 210 28.84 -29.22 0.36
N THR A 211 29.66 -29.97 1.08
CA THR A 211 30.13 -31.29 0.68
C THR A 211 29.48 -32.34 1.58
N THR A 212 28.91 -33.37 0.98
CA THR A 212 28.36 -34.53 1.71
C THR A 212 29.49 -35.37 2.31
N ALA A 213 29.16 -36.21 3.29
CA ALA A 213 30.03 -37.33 3.63
C ALA A 213 30.17 -38.29 2.42
N ASN A 214 31.10 -39.24 2.52
CA ASN A 214 31.25 -40.26 1.48
C ASN A 214 29.96 -41.08 1.35
N LEU A 215 29.29 -40.99 0.19
CA LEU A 215 27.98 -41.60 -0.04
C LEU A 215 28.08 -43.09 -0.37
N GLY A 216 29.24 -43.57 -0.85
CA GLY A 216 29.47 -44.97 -1.19
C GLY A 216 30.58 -45.17 -2.22
N ALA A 217 30.99 -46.42 -2.44
CA ALA A 217 31.94 -46.78 -3.50
C ALA A 217 31.22 -46.96 -4.85
N ALA A 218 31.96 -46.93 -5.96
CA ALA A 218 31.39 -47.20 -7.29
C ALA A 218 30.67 -48.56 -7.32
N GLY A 219 29.46 -48.58 -7.87
CA GLY A 219 28.59 -49.77 -7.92
C GLY A 219 27.71 -50.01 -6.68
N THR A 220 27.77 -49.14 -5.66
CA THR A 220 26.89 -49.25 -4.47
C THR A 220 25.43 -48.95 -4.80
N PHE A 221 25.19 -48.03 -5.74
CA PHE A 221 23.85 -47.58 -6.11
C PHE A 221 23.30 -48.38 -7.29
N THR A 222 22.11 -48.94 -7.13
CA THR A 222 21.39 -49.69 -8.17
C THR A 222 20.27 -48.88 -8.82
N SER A 223 19.91 -47.72 -8.25
CA SER A 223 18.92 -46.80 -8.79
C SER A 223 19.25 -45.34 -8.43
N VAL A 224 18.78 -44.40 -9.26
CA VAL A 224 18.88 -42.96 -8.98
C VAL A 224 18.11 -42.58 -7.71
N GLN A 225 17.05 -43.31 -7.37
CA GLN A 225 16.31 -43.15 -6.12
C GLN A 225 17.18 -43.49 -4.90
N GLY A 226 17.92 -44.60 -4.94
CA GLY A 226 18.84 -44.97 -3.85
C GLY A 226 19.96 -43.95 -3.63
N TYR A 227 20.43 -43.29 -4.69
CA TYR A 227 21.39 -42.19 -4.56
C TYR A 227 20.75 -40.93 -3.96
N ALA A 228 19.55 -40.56 -4.39
CA ALA A 228 18.82 -39.43 -3.83
C ALA A 228 18.47 -39.64 -2.34
N ASP A 229 18.17 -40.87 -1.94
CA ASP A 229 17.91 -41.21 -0.54
C ASP A 229 19.18 -41.17 0.32
N ALA A 230 20.33 -41.57 -0.24
CA ALA A 230 21.64 -41.40 0.41
C ALA A 230 22.01 -39.91 0.57
N LEU A 231 21.70 -39.07 -0.42
CA LEU A 231 21.86 -37.61 -0.30
C LEU A 231 20.95 -37.03 0.80
N LYS A 232 19.69 -37.48 0.91
CA LYS A 232 18.78 -37.06 2.00
C LYS A 232 19.23 -37.53 3.38
N ALA A 233 19.88 -38.68 3.46
CA ALA A 233 20.39 -39.23 4.72
C ALA A 233 21.64 -38.47 5.23
N ASP A 234 22.35 -37.75 4.35
CA ASP A 234 23.48 -36.92 4.74
C ASP A 234 23.04 -35.63 5.45
N ALA A 235 23.55 -35.42 6.66
CA ALA A 235 23.15 -34.29 7.50
C ALA A 235 23.57 -32.93 6.94
N ASN A 236 24.72 -32.84 6.25
CA ASN A 236 25.20 -31.59 5.67
C ASN A 236 24.36 -31.21 4.45
N PHE A 237 24.01 -32.19 3.62
CA PHE A 237 23.14 -32.01 2.46
C PHE A 237 21.73 -31.63 2.89
N SER A 238 21.06 -32.41 3.75
CA SER A 238 19.66 -32.17 4.14
C SER A 238 19.45 -30.86 4.91
N ALA A 239 20.49 -30.32 5.56
CA ALA A 239 20.41 -29.01 6.22
C ALA A 239 20.34 -27.84 5.22
N ASN A 240 20.92 -28.00 4.03
CA ASN A 240 21.10 -26.91 3.07
C ASN A 240 20.32 -27.11 1.76
N PHE A 241 19.99 -28.34 1.39
CA PHE A 241 19.38 -28.70 0.13
C PHE A 241 18.26 -29.74 0.29
N THR A 242 17.37 -29.75 -0.69
CA THR A 242 16.40 -30.80 -0.94
C THR A 242 16.67 -31.41 -2.31
N VAL A 243 16.46 -32.72 -2.44
CA VAL A 243 16.66 -33.44 -3.70
C VAL A 243 15.39 -34.17 -4.11
N THR A 244 15.00 -33.97 -5.36
CA THR A 244 13.94 -34.72 -6.05
C THR A 244 14.57 -35.55 -7.17
N VAL A 245 13.98 -36.71 -7.46
CA VAL A 245 14.44 -37.57 -8.55
C VAL A 245 13.63 -37.25 -9.79
N ASP A 246 14.33 -36.90 -10.87
CA ASP A 246 13.74 -36.74 -12.19
C ASP A 246 13.49 -38.14 -12.78
N LYS A 247 12.28 -38.38 -13.28
CA LYS A 247 11.87 -39.64 -13.87
C LYS A 247 11.53 -39.43 -15.34
N ASP A 248 11.87 -40.40 -16.19
CA ASP A 248 11.39 -40.44 -17.57
C ASP A 248 9.90 -40.81 -17.65
N ALA A 249 9.36 -40.77 -18.88
CA ALA A 249 7.98 -41.15 -19.17
C ALA A 249 7.64 -42.62 -18.81
N ASN A 250 8.66 -43.46 -18.55
CA ASN A 250 8.51 -44.86 -18.17
C ASN A 250 8.74 -45.09 -16.66
N GLY A 251 8.94 -44.02 -15.87
CA GLY A 251 9.14 -44.08 -14.42
C GLY A 251 10.57 -44.43 -13.99
N ALA A 252 11.51 -44.58 -14.90
CA ALA A 252 12.92 -44.79 -14.57
C ALA A 252 13.59 -43.46 -14.21
N GLY A 253 14.42 -43.45 -13.16
CA GLY A 253 15.12 -42.24 -12.73
C GLY A 253 16.23 -41.86 -13.72
N THR A 254 16.18 -40.65 -14.25
CA THR A 254 17.13 -40.11 -15.25
C THR A 254 18.08 -39.07 -14.67
N GLY A 255 17.75 -38.51 -13.50
CA GLY A 255 18.54 -37.47 -12.86
C GLY A 255 18.02 -37.09 -11.48
N ILE A 256 18.69 -36.12 -10.87
CA ILE A 256 18.28 -35.50 -9.62
C ILE A 256 18.15 -34.00 -9.82
N THR A 257 17.09 -33.41 -9.30
CA THR A 257 16.96 -31.96 -9.19
C THR A 257 17.24 -31.57 -7.74
N VAL A 258 18.23 -30.70 -7.53
CA VAL A 258 18.65 -30.22 -6.20
C VAL A 258 18.24 -28.76 -6.04
N THR A 259 17.57 -28.46 -4.93
CA THR A 259 17.05 -27.13 -4.60
C THR A 259 17.65 -26.68 -3.27
N ALA A 260 18.14 -25.45 -3.17
CA ALA A 260 18.64 -24.90 -1.92
C ALA A 260 17.48 -24.49 -0.99
N ASN A 261 17.58 -24.84 0.29
CA ASN A 261 16.56 -24.52 1.30
C ASN A 261 16.51 -23.01 1.61
N ASN A 262 17.61 -22.29 1.38
CA ASN A 262 17.74 -20.86 1.65
C ASN A 262 17.29 -19.96 0.47
N GLY A 263 16.71 -20.54 -0.59
CA GLY A 263 16.23 -19.80 -1.77
C GLY A 263 17.33 -19.26 -2.70
N GLY A 264 18.59 -19.64 -2.49
CA GLY A 264 19.71 -19.33 -3.39
C GLY A 264 19.75 -20.24 -4.62
N THR A 265 20.49 -19.82 -5.65
CA THR A 265 20.67 -20.62 -6.87
C THR A 265 21.75 -21.67 -6.64
N VAL A 266 21.44 -22.93 -6.92
CA VAL A 266 22.44 -24.01 -6.93
C VAL A 266 23.30 -23.87 -8.19
N ASP A 267 24.61 -24.08 -8.08
CA ASP A 267 25.53 -24.03 -9.22
C ASP A 267 25.37 -25.27 -10.13
N VAL A 268 25.65 -25.09 -11.42
CA VAL A 268 25.56 -26.13 -12.46
C VAL A 268 26.81 -26.99 -12.55
N THR A 269 27.86 -26.69 -11.78
CA THR A 269 29.08 -27.50 -11.74
C THR A 269 28.76 -28.94 -11.33
N ALA A 270 29.39 -29.92 -12.01
CA ALA A 270 29.19 -31.33 -11.70
C ALA A 270 29.54 -31.63 -10.23
N PRO A 271 28.59 -32.15 -9.43
CA PRO A 271 28.74 -32.22 -7.98
C PRO A 271 29.59 -33.41 -7.53
N GLY A 272 29.81 -34.42 -8.38
CA GLY A 272 30.59 -35.61 -8.02
C GLY A 272 30.79 -36.57 -9.19
N THR A 273 31.52 -37.66 -8.94
CA THR A 273 31.78 -38.68 -9.96
C THR A 273 30.49 -39.39 -10.37
N GLY A 274 30.24 -39.51 -11.68
CA GLY A 274 29.04 -40.15 -12.23
C GLY A 274 27.82 -39.24 -12.37
N VAL A 275 27.92 -37.98 -11.93
CA VAL A 275 26.87 -36.96 -12.08
C VAL A 275 27.32 -35.92 -13.12
N ALA A 276 26.50 -35.67 -14.13
CA ALA A 276 26.81 -34.68 -15.16
C ALA A 276 26.69 -33.24 -14.61
N ALA A 277 27.21 -32.26 -15.35
CA ALA A 277 26.94 -30.85 -15.07
C ALA A 277 25.43 -30.58 -15.13
N GLY A 278 24.95 -29.73 -14.22
CA GLY A 278 23.54 -29.43 -14.06
C GLY A 278 23.00 -28.52 -15.15
N THR A 279 21.70 -28.61 -15.40
CA THR A 279 20.96 -27.59 -16.15
C THR A 279 20.36 -26.61 -15.14
N ALA A 280 20.69 -25.33 -15.28
CA ALA A 280 20.08 -24.28 -14.47
C ALA A 280 18.57 -24.22 -14.73
N ASN A 281 17.79 -23.91 -13.69
CA ASN A 281 16.34 -23.74 -13.76
C ASN A 281 15.60 -25.01 -14.22
N ALA A 282 16.07 -26.18 -13.80
CA ALA A 282 15.30 -27.41 -14.02
C ALA A 282 14.00 -27.32 -13.22
N PRO A 283 12.84 -27.63 -13.83
CA PRO A 283 11.56 -27.59 -13.14
C PRO A 283 11.54 -28.65 -12.03
N VAL A 284 11.57 -28.20 -10.77
CA VAL A 284 11.39 -29.07 -9.61
C VAL A 284 9.98 -29.66 -9.72
N THR A 285 9.89 -30.97 -9.84
CA THR A 285 8.60 -31.67 -9.97
C THR A 285 7.92 -31.72 -8.60
N GLY A 286 7.35 -30.59 -8.17
CA GLY A 286 6.77 -30.37 -6.83
C GLY A 286 5.36 -29.78 -6.85
N GLY A 287 4.55 -30.13 -7.86
CA GLY A 287 3.13 -29.76 -7.92
C GLY A 287 2.22 -30.73 -7.15
N LEU A 288 0.92 -30.41 -7.08
CA LEU A 288 -0.08 -31.31 -6.50
C LEU A 288 -0.12 -32.65 -7.24
N ALA A 289 0.00 -33.75 -6.49
CA ALA A 289 -0.05 -35.09 -7.02
C ALA A 289 -0.90 -35.99 -6.12
N PHE A 290 -1.80 -36.77 -6.74
CA PHE A 290 -2.78 -37.59 -6.02
C PHE A 290 -2.68 -39.09 -6.36
N ASP A 291 -1.64 -39.47 -7.12
CA ASP A 291 -1.48 -40.83 -7.64
C ASP A 291 -1.29 -41.89 -6.54
N THR A 292 -0.69 -41.48 -5.41
CA THR A 292 -0.44 -42.35 -4.23
C THR A 292 -0.81 -41.62 -2.94
N ALA A 293 -1.04 -42.36 -1.85
CA ALA A 293 -1.33 -41.76 -0.54
C ALA A 293 -0.20 -40.85 -0.04
N ASP A 294 1.07 -41.25 -0.23
CA ASP A 294 2.23 -40.43 0.13
C ASP A 294 2.27 -39.08 -0.63
N LYS A 295 1.95 -39.11 -1.93
CA LYS A 295 1.87 -37.89 -2.75
C LYS A 295 0.70 -37.00 -2.35
N ALA A 296 -0.43 -37.59 -1.96
CA ALA A 296 -1.57 -36.86 -1.43
C ALA A 296 -1.22 -36.19 -0.08
N GLN A 297 -0.47 -36.86 0.80
CA GLN A 297 0.00 -36.28 2.06
C GLN A 297 0.97 -35.10 1.85
N ALA A 298 1.86 -35.19 0.86
CA ALA A 298 2.70 -34.07 0.43
C ALA A 298 1.85 -32.91 -0.12
N SER A 299 0.81 -33.21 -0.89
CA SER A 299 -0.14 -32.22 -1.43
C SER A 299 -0.94 -31.52 -0.34
N ILE A 300 -1.36 -32.21 0.73
CA ILE A 300 -1.99 -31.60 1.91
C ILE A 300 -1.04 -30.59 2.55
N THR A 301 0.22 -30.96 2.76
CA THR A 301 1.22 -30.08 3.37
C THR A 301 1.45 -28.81 2.52
N LEU A 302 1.50 -28.97 1.19
CA LEU A 302 1.64 -27.84 0.28
C LEU A 302 0.42 -26.91 0.33
N ILE A 303 -0.80 -27.46 0.31
CA ILE A 303 -2.05 -26.69 0.42
C ILE A 303 -2.10 -25.95 1.75
N ASP A 304 -1.67 -26.57 2.85
CA ASP A 304 -1.62 -25.97 4.18
C ASP A 304 -0.68 -24.78 4.25
N GLN A 305 0.49 -24.87 3.61
CA GLN A 305 1.41 -23.75 3.47
C GLN A 305 0.79 -22.60 2.68
N GLN A 306 0.03 -22.88 1.61
CA GLN A 306 -0.65 -21.82 0.86
C GLN A 306 -1.80 -21.20 1.65
N ILE A 307 -2.57 -22.00 2.39
CA ILE A 307 -3.61 -21.51 3.30
C ILE A 307 -3.00 -20.56 4.34
N ALA A 308 -1.88 -20.94 4.95
CA ALA A 308 -1.18 -20.10 5.92
C ALA A 308 -0.71 -18.77 5.31
N LYS A 309 -0.18 -18.78 4.07
CA LYS A 309 0.19 -17.56 3.34
C LYS A 309 -1.02 -16.65 3.10
N VAL A 310 -2.14 -17.20 2.63
CA VAL A 310 -3.39 -16.43 2.42
C VAL A 310 -3.89 -15.86 3.74
N SER A 311 -3.91 -16.64 4.82
CA SER A 311 -4.31 -16.15 6.15
C SER A 311 -3.40 -15.03 6.64
N SER A 312 -2.08 -15.13 6.43
CA SER A 312 -1.13 -14.06 6.76
C SER A 312 -1.38 -12.80 5.93
N ALA A 313 -1.66 -12.94 4.63
CA ALA A 313 -1.98 -11.82 3.75
C ALA A 313 -3.27 -11.10 4.21
N ARG A 314 -4.34 -11.85 4.48
CA ARG A 314 -5.60 -11.31 5.01
C ARG A 314 -5.42 -10.60 6.35
N SER A 315 -4.61 -11.16 7.25
CA SER A 315 -4.28 -10.51 8.52
C SER A 315 -3.56 -9.16 8.31
N ASN A 316 -2.64 -9.08 7.34
CA ASN A 316 -1.96 -7.83 7.01
C ASN A 316 -2.93 -6.81 6.41
N LEU A 317 -3.81 -7.23 5.50
CA LEU A 317 -4.85 -6.38 4.93
C LEU A 317 -5.81 -5.84 6.01
N GLY A 318 -6.23 -6.66 6.97
CA GLY A 318 -7.02 -6.22 8.12
C GLY A 318 -6.29 -5.20 8.98
N ALA A 319 -5.00 -5.39 9.23
CA ALA A 319 -4.19 -4.39 9.95
C ALA A 319 -4.09 -3.07 9.19
N ILE A 320 -3.97 -3.12 7.85
CA ILE A 320 -3.94 -1.94 6.99
C ILE A 320 -5.29 -1.22 6.99
N GLN A 321 -6.44 -1.93 6.98
CA GLN A 321 -7.76 -1.31 7.13
C GLN A 321 -7.85 -0.51 8.44
N ASN A 322 -7.46 -1.11 9.57
CA ASN A 322 -7.43 -0.40 10.86
C ASN A 322 -6.54 0.83 10.82
N ARG A 323 -5.38 0.75 10.15
CA ARG A 323 -4.49 1.92 9.96
C ARG A 323 -5.16 3.02 9.15
N PHE A 324 -5.90 2.68 8.09
CA PHE A 324 -6.68 3.67 7.32
C PHE A 324 -7.79 4.30 8.16
N ASP A 325 -8.54 3.53 8.95
CA ASP A 325 -9.58 4.06 9.84
C ASP A 325 -9.01 5.04 10.87
N HIS A 326 -7.88 4.69 11.49
CA HIS A 326 -7.18 5.61 12.40
C HIS A 326 -6.67 6.86 11.67
N ALA A 327 -6.11 6.69 10.47
CA ALA A 327 -5.64 7.83 9.67
C ALA A 327 -6.79 8.77 9.28
N ILE A 328 -7.97 8.25 8.91
CA ILE A 328 -9.17 9.05 8.63
C ILE A 328 -9.59 9.84 9.87
N ASN A 329 -9.66 9.20 11.03
CA ASN A 329 -10.03 9.87 12.28
C ASN A 329 -9.07 10.99 12.65
N VAL A 330 -7.76 10.74 12.57
CA VAL A 330 -6.72 11.76 12.82
C VAL A 330 -6.83 12.90 11.80
N THR A 331 -7.06 12.58 10.53
CA THR A 331 -7.21 13.56 9.45
C THR A 331 -8.43 14.45 9.65
N ASN A 332 -9.55 13.88 10.09
CA ASN A 332 -10.78 14.62 10.39
C ASN A 332 -10.59 15.56 11.60
N VAL A 333 -9.94 15.08 12.67
CA VAL A 333 -9.63 15.91 13.84
C VAL A 333 -8.65 17.04 13.47
N ALA A 334 -7.63 16.75 12.67
CA ALA A 334 -6.70 17.77 12.18
C ALA A 334 -7.42 18.80 11.30
N LYS A 335 -8.28 18.34 10.39
CA LYS A 335 -9.10 19.21 9.54
C LYS A 335 -9.99 20.14 10.37
N GLU A 336 -10.68 19.61 11.37
CA GLU A 336 -11.53 20.40 12.27
C GLU A 336 -10.73 21.45 13.03
N ASN A 337 -9.62 21.06 13.66
CA ASN A 337 -8.76 21.97 14.41
C ASN A 337 -8.14 23.06 13.52
N LEU A 338 -7.67 22.73 12.32
CA LEU A 338 -7.12 23.70 11.39
C LEU A 338 -8.20 24.63 10.81
N THR A 339 -9.41 24.12 10.57
CA THR A 339 -10.54 24.96 10.15
C THR A 339 -10.95 25.93 11.26
N ALA A 340 -10.96 25.47 12.52
CA ALA A 340 -11.22 26.32 13.68
C ALA A 340 -10.10 27.37 13.88
N ALA A 341 -8.83 27.01 13.64
CA ALA A 341 -7.72 27.95 13.67
C ALA A 341 -7.82 28.98 12.54
N GLN A 342 -8.19 28.54 11.33
CA GLN A 342 -8.44 29.42 10.19
C GLN A 342 -9.56 30.41 10.51
N SER A 343 -10.71 29.94 11.01
CA SER A 343 -11.86 30.77 11.38
C SER A 343 -11.48 31.88 12.37
N ARG A 344 -10.68 31.56 13.40
CA ARG A 344 -10.18 32.60 14.35
C ARG A 344 -9.31 33.67 13.70
N ILE A 345 -8.65 33.36 12.59
CA ILE A 345 -7.79 34.29 11.86
C ILE A 345 -8.61 35.10 10.87
N THR A 346 -9.47 34.44 10.09
CA THR A 346 -10.15 35.04 8.93
C THR A 346 -11.52 35.58 9.22
N ASP A 347 -12.27 35.00 10.14
CA ASP A 347 -13.68 35.31 10.31
C ASP A 347 -13.83 36.51 11.25
N VAL A 348 -14.87 37.31 11.01
CA VAL A 348 -15.19 38.49 11.83
C VAL A 348 -16.21 38.14 12.90
N ASP A 349 -16.06 38.71 14.10
CA ASP A 349 -17.15 38.75 15.06
C ASP A 349 -18.20 39.77 14.57
N MET A 350 -19.30 39.24 14.04
CA MET A 350 -20.38 40.03 13.47
C MET A 350 -20.99 41.00 14.49
N ALA A 351 -21.05 40.64 15.77
CA ALA A 351 -21.62 41.51 16.78
C ALA A 351 -20.73 42.73 17.02
N GLU A 352 -19.41 42.52 17.13
CA GLU A 352 -18.45 43.62 17.29
C GLU A 352 -18.42 44.53 16.05
N GLU A 353 -18.43 43.94 14.85
CA GLU A 353 -18.37 44.71 13.61
C GLU A 353 -19.66 45.49 13.34
N MET A 354 -20.83 44.97 13.75
CA MET A 354 -22.10 45.71 13.71
C MET A 354 -22.11 46.92 14.66
N VAL A 355 -21.49 46.81 15.83
CA VAL A 355 -21.31 47.95 16.75
C VAL A 355 -20.40 49.01 16.14
N LYS A 356 -19.27 48.60 15.51
CA LYS A 356 -18.38 49.52 14.79
C LYS A 356 -19.09 50.21 13.63
N TYR A 357 -19.78 49.44 12.79
CA TYR A 357 -20.58 49.97 11.68
C TYR A 357 -21.62 51.00 12.15
N THR A 358 -22.35 50.70 13.23
CA THR A 358 -23.38 51.60 13.77
C THR A 358 -22.75 52.88 14.31
N ARG A 359 -21.64 52.77 15.06
CA ARG A 359 -20.89 53.92 15.55
C ARG A 359 -20.40 54.80 14.39
N ASP A 360 -19.82 54.20 13.36
CA ASP A 360 -19.23 54.92 12.23
C ASP A 360 -20.33 55.56 11.36
N ASN A 361 -21.52 54.94 11.28
CA ASN A 361 -22.70 55.52 10.65
C ASN A 361 -23.19 56.77 11.41
N ILE A 362 -23.30 56.69 12.74
CA ILE A 362 -23.66 57.83 13.60
C ILE A 362 -22.61 58.95 13.47
N LEU A 363 -21.31 58.62 13.44
CA LEU A 363 -20.23 59.59 13.25
C LEU A 363 -20.28 60.24 11.87
N SER A 364 -20.65 59.52 10.82
CA SER A 364 -20.84 60.11 9.48
C SER A 364 -22.01 61.09 9.47
N GLN A 365 -23.15 60.74 10.06
CA GLN A 365 -24.30 61.64 10.22
C GLN A 365 -23.96 62.89 11.05
N ALA A 366 -23.24 62.72 12.16
CA ALA A 366 -22.75 63.83 12.98
C ALA A 366 -21.73 64.71 12.23
N GLY A 367 -20.82 64.09 11.46
CA GLY A 367 -19.81 64.78 10.66
C GLY A 367 -20.41 65.63 9.54
N THR A 368 -21.44 65.15 8.86
CA THR A 368 -22.17 65.94 7.85
C THR A 368 -22.89 67.15 8.48
N SER A 369 -23.47 66.95 9.67
CA SER A 369 -24.13 68.01 10.43
C SER A 369 -23.14 69.07 10.94
N MET A 370 -21.98 68.64 11.45
CA MET A 370 -20.88 69.53 11.86
C MET A 370 -20.26 70.27 10.67
N LEU A 371 -20.16 69.64 9.50
CA LEU A 371 -19.68 70.29 8.29
C LEU A 371 -20.65 71.39 7.84
N ALA A 372 -21.96 71.12 7.89
CA ALA A 372 -22.99 72.11 7.60
C ALA A 372 -22.91 73.31 8.56
N GLN A 373 -22.74 73.07 9.86
CA GLN A 373 -22.60 74.12 10.87
C GLN A 373 -21.28 74.91 10.71
N ALA A 374 -20.16 74.23 10.41
CA ALA A 374 -18.87 74.87 10.16
C ALA A 374 -18.93 75.77 8.91
N ASN A 375 -19.67 75.39 7.87
CA ASN A 375 -19.89 76.20 6.68
C ASN A 375 -20.83 77.39 6.91
N GLN A 376 -21.77 77.31 7.85
CA GLN A 376 -22.62 78.45 8.23
C GLN A 376 -21.87 79.48 9.08
N SER A 377 -20.89 79.06 9.89
CA SER A 377 -20.12 79.98 10.75
C SER A 377 -19.37 81.07 9.98
N THR A 378 -18.95 80.81 8.74
CA THR A 378 -18.30 81.80 7.87
C THR A 378 -19.29 82.76 7.21
N GLN A 379 -20.58 82.38 7.07
CA GLN A 379 -21.62 83.26 6.54
C GLN A 379 -22.04 84.35 7.55
N GLY A 380 -22.02 84.04 8.85
CA GLY A 380 -22.30 85.02 9.91
C GLY A 380 -21.27 86.17 9.99
N VAL A 381 -20.08 85.96 9.44
CA VAL A 381 -19.05 87.01 9.32
C VAL A 381 -19.32 87.91 8.11
N LEU A 382 -19.83 87.34 7.02
CA LEU A 382 -20.22 88.10 5.84
C LEU A 382 -21.41 89.03 6.11
N SER A 383 -22.32 88.64 7.02
CA SER A 383 -23.42 89.52 7.47
C SER A 383 -22.98 90.69 8.34
N LEU A 384 -21.80 90.64 8.97
CA LEU A 384 -21.22 91.75 9.73
C LEU A 384 -20.47 92.76 8.85
N LEU A 385 -20.19 92.39 7.59
CA LEU A 385 -19.53 93.22 6.58
C LEU A 385 -20.53 93.88 5.61
N ARG A 386 -21.84 93.63 5.76
CA ARG A 386 -22.91 94.23 4.94
C ARG A 386 -23.58 95.40 5.61
#